data_AF-A0A0R3S300-F1
#
_entry.id   AF-A0A0R3S300-F1
#
_cell.length_a   1.000
_cell.length_b   1.000
_cell.length_c   1.000
_cell.angle_alpha   90.00
_cell.angle_beta   90.00
_cell.angle_gamma   90.00
#
_symmetry.space_group_name_H-M   'P 1'
#
loop_
_entity.id
_entity.type
_entity.pdbx_description
1 polymer ?
#
loop_
_entity_poly.entity_id
_entity_poly.type
_entity_poly.pdbx_seq_one_letter_code
_entity_poly.pdbx_strand_id
1 'polypeptide(L)'
;MGSLRISPTLGIVWNNEMDDFSIPGKPNSFGFVPSPANYIEPGKRPLSSMSPMVIYNKDTGKIKMVIGASGGAYIISAIAQTVIRSLIFNQTIKEAVDSPRFHNQFLPPRTLYEASIPQEIVTNLADERNQNMTMTPKSRSVVQALLVNQDGYIYGNSDFRRETGSYPAGF
;
A
#
# COMPACT_ATOMS: atom_id res chain seq x y z
N MET A 1 -2.62 -13.88 10.60
CA MET A 1 -3.53 -14.94 10.12
C MET A 1 -4.94 -14.67 10.66
N GLY A 2 -5.58 -13.58 10.23
CA GLY A 2 -6.91 -13.20 10.74
C GLY A 2 -6.98 -13.18 12.27
N SER A 3 -8.06 -13.74 12.82
CA SER A 3 -8.29 -13.92 14.26
C SER A 3 -7.46 -15.01 14.94
N LEU A 4 -6.58 -15.70 14.20
CA LEU A 4 -5.87 -16.91 14.65
C LEU A 4 -6.81 -18.08 15.00
N ARG A 5 -8.05 -18.07 14.48
CA ARG A 5 -9.03 -19.14 14.64
C ARG A 5 -9.33 -19.81 13.31
N ILE A 6 -9.44 -21.14 13.34
CA ILE A 6 -9.79 -21.96 12.19
C ILE A 6 -11.01 -22.83 12.52
N SER A 7 -11.92 -22.98 11.57
CA SER A 7 -13.01 -23.95 11.67
C SER A 7 -12.43 -25.37 11.60
N PRO A 8 -12.61 -26.23 12.62
CA PRO A 8 -12.06 -27.58 12.62
C PRO A 8 -12.68 -28.48 11.56
N THR A 9 -13.90 -28.17 11.10
CA THR A 9 -14.63 -28.96 10.10
C THR A 9 -14.49 -28.42 8.68
N LEU A 10 -14.37 -27.09 8.53
CA LEU A 10 -14.33 -26.44 7.21
C LEU A 10 -12.93 -26.00 6.78
N GLY A 11 -11.97 -25.93 7.70
CA GLY A 11 -10.62 -25.40 7.43
C GLY A 11 -10.57 -23.89 7.15
N ILE A 12 -11.69 -23.18 7.29
CA ILE A 12 -11.76 -21.72 7.07
C ILE A 12 -11.09 -20.99 8.22
N VAL A 13 -10.14 -20.09 7.92
CA VAL A 13 -9.55 -19.16 8.88
C VAL A 13 -10.45 -17.93 8.99
N TRP A 14 -10.90 -17.61 10.20
CA TRP A 14 -11.78 -16.48 10.44
C TRP A 14 -11.00 -15.17 10.48
N ASN A 15 -11.57 -14.11 9.91
CA ASN A 15 -10.95 -12.80 9.92
C ASN A 15 -10.99 -12.14 11.32
N ASN A 16 -10.32 -10.99 11.42
CA ASN A 16 -10.37 -10.10 12.56
C ASN A 16 -10.67 -8.65 12.14
N GLU A 17 -11.48 -8.45 11.08
CA GLU A 17 -11.76 -7.11 10.53
C GLU A 17 -12.45 -6.16 11.52
N MET A 18 -12.98 -6.67 12.63
CA MET A 18 -13.46 -5.82 13.73
C MET A 18 -12.38 -4.90 14.31
N ASP A 19 -11.08 -5.22 14.13
CA ASP A 19 -9.94 -4.36 14.54
C ASP A 19 -9.80 -3.08 13.70
N ASP A 20 -10.42 -3.04 12.51
CA ASP A 20 -10.37 -1.86 11.64
C ASP A 20 -11.38 -0.77 12.05
N PHE A 21 -12.35 -1.08 12.92
CA PHE A 21 -13.17 -0.05 13.55
C PHE A 21 -12.36 0.77 14.57
N SER A 22 -12.73 2.05 14.71
CA SER A 22 -12.27 2.89 15.80
C SER A 22 -12.94 2.50 17.11
N ILE A 23 -12.15 2.46 18.18
CA ILE A 23 -12.62 2.28 19.56
C ILE A 23 -12.37 3.61 20.28
N PRO A 24 -13.38 4.22 20.94
CA PRO A 24 -13.19 5.46 21.69
C PRO A 24 -11.98 5.39 22.63
N GLY A 25 -11.09 6.38 22.54
CA GLY A 25 -9.91 6.49 23.40
C GLY A 25 -8.74 5.53 23.09
N LYS A 26 -8.83 4.67 22.07
CA LYS A 26 -7.77 3.71 21.73
C LYS A 26 -7.41 3.72 20.23
N PRO A 27 -6.15 4.01 19.85
CA PRO A 27 -5.68 3.84 18.48
C PRO A 27 -5.76 2.38 18.03
N ASN A 28 -5.98 2.14 16.72
CA ASN A 28 -5.95 0.78 16.19
C ASN A 28 -4.52 0.26 16.00
N SER A 29 -4.37 -0.99 15.52
CA SER A 29 -3.08 -1.66 15.31
C SER A 29 -2.11 -0.93 14.37
N PHE A 30 -2.60 0.00 13.55
CA PHE A 30 -1.80 0.83 12.63
C PHE A 30 -1.58 2.26 13.14
N GLY A 31 -2.04 2.60 14.33
CA GLY A 31 -1.86 3.92 14.93
C GLY A 31 -2.84 4.99 14.44
N PHE A 32 -3.93 4.61 13.75
CA PHE A 32 -5.02 5.55 13.45
C PHE A 32 -5.70 5.99 14.75
N VAL A 33 -5.88 7.30 14.90
CA VAL A 33 -6.62 7.87 16.03
C VAL A 33 -8.11 7.53 15.92
N PRO A 34 -8.83 7.40 17.06
CA PRO A 34 -10.26 7.10 17.06
C PRO A 34 -11.04 8.14 16.24
N SER A 35 -11.84 7.66 15.29
CA SER A 35 -12.77 8.47 14.53
C SER A 35 -14.21 8.04 14.82
N PRO A 36 -15.09 8.94 15.32
CA PRO A 36 -16.49 8.61 15.56
C PRO A 36 -17.21 8.07 14.32
N ALA A 37 -16.84 8.53 13.12
CA ALA A 37 -17.41 8.05 11.88
C ALA A 37 -17.16 6.54 11.66
N ASN A 38 -16.08 6.00 12.24
CA ASN A 38 -15.68 4.61 12.14
C ASN A 38 -15.88 3.84 13.45
N TYR A 39 -16.79 4.28 14.33
CA TYR A 39 -17.19 3.46 15.49
C TYR A 39 -18.06 2.27 15.09
N ILE A 40 -18.01 1.24 15.92
CA ILE A 40 -18.72 -0.04 15.74
C ILE A 40 -20.23 0.18 15.87
N GLU A 41 -20.97 -0.29 14.88
CA GLU A 41 -22.44 -0.37 14.90
C GLU A 41 -22.89 -1.68 14.23
N PRO A 42 -24.00 -2.29 14.65
CA PRO A 42 -24.53 -3.50 14.01
C PRO A 42 -24.75 -3.31 12.50
N GLY A 43 -24.22 -4.21 11.69
CA GLY A 43 -24.37 -4.18 10.22
C GLY A 43 -23.47 -3.17 9.49
N LYS A 44 -22.75 -2.30 10.22
CA LYS A 44 -21.80 -1.35 9.63
C LYS A 44 -20.55 -2.08 9.12
N ARG A 45 -19.90 -1.50 8.11
CA ARG A 45 -18.62 -1.98 7.58
C ARG A 45 -17.48 -1.11 8.12
N PRO A 46 -16.35 -1.72 8.56
CA PRO A 46 -15.20 -0.94 9.01
C PRO A 46 -14.55 -0.21 7.84
N LEU A 47 -13.93 0.94 8.13
CA LEU A 47 -13.08 1.65 7.19
C LEU A 47 -11.90 0.77 6.76
N SER A 48 -11.56 0.80 5.47
CA SER A 48 -10.40 0.07 4.94
C SER A 48 -9.44 0.99 4.21
N SER A 49 -8.14 0.71 4.32
CA SER A 49 -7.10 1.34 3.50
C SER A 49 -6.96 0.69 2.12
N MET A 50 -7.72 -0.37 1.80
CA MET A 50 -7.66 -1.02 0.50
C MET A 50 -8.01 -0.02 -0.63
N SER A 51 -7.15 0.05 -1.65
CA SER A 51 -7.35 0.92 -2.81
C SER A 51 -7.07 0.19 -4.13
N PRO A 52 -7.73 -0.95 -4.43
CA PRO A 52 -7.58 -1.58 -5.74
C PRO A 52 -8.04 -0.61 -6.83
N MET A 53 -7.26 -0.49 -7.90
CA MET A 53 -7.49 0.53 -8.93
C MET A 53 -7.29 -0.04 -10.34
N VAL A 54 -8.19 0.33 -11.24
CA VAL A 54 -8.04 0.19 -12.69
C VAL A 54 -7.98 1.60 -13.27
N ILE A 55 -6.88 1.91 -13.95
CA ILE A 55 -6.64 3.19 -14.58
C ILE A 55 -6.77 2.99 -16.09
N TYR A 56 -7.59 3.83 -16.73
CA TYR A 56 -7.78 3.83 -18.18
C TYR A 56 -7.42 5.19 -18.77
N ASN A 57 -6.99 5.20 -20.02
CA ASN A 57 -6.80 6.43 -20.77
C ASN A 57 -8.18 7.01 -21.14
N LYS A 58 -8.43 8.26 -20.75
CA LYS A 58 -9.73 8.92 -20.89
C LYS A 58 -10.18 9.04 -22.35
N ASP A 59 -9.26 9.29 -23.27
CA ASP A 59 -9.58 9.60 -24.67
C ASP A 59 -9.83 8.32 -25.48
N THR A 60 -9.08 7.26 -25.20
CA THR A 60 -9.18 5.98 -25.92
C THR A 60 -10.08 4.96 -25.22
N GLY A 61 -10.39 5.16 -23.94
CA GLY A 61 -11.10 4.19 -23.09
C GLY A 61 -10.30 2.93 -22.75
N LYS A 62 -9.05 2.81 -23.23
CA LYS A 62 -8.23 1.60 -23.03
C LYS A 62 -7.62 1.56 -21.64
N ILE A 63 -7.55 0.37 -21.04
CA ILE A 63 -6.85 0.15 -19.77
C ILE A 63 -5.37 0.50 -19.94
N LYS A 64 -4.84 1.25 -18.97
CA LYS A 64 -3.43 1.61 -18.88
C LYS A 64 -2.72 0.88 -17.75
N MET A 65 -3.37 0.73 -16.60
CA MET A 65 -2.78 0.08 -15.43
C MET A 65 -3.86 -0.62 -14.58
N VAL A 66 -3.51 -1.78 -14.02
CA VAL A 66 -4.25 -2.42 -12.93
C VAL A 66 -3.31 -2.56 -11.75
N ILE A 67 -3.69 -2.06 -10.58
CA ILE A 67 -2.81 -2.02 -9.41
C ILE A 67 -3.58 -2.26 -8.12
N GLY A 68 -2.94 -2.96 -7.19
CA GLY A 68 -3.41 -3.12 -5.81
C GLY A 68 -2.25 -3.31 -4.86
N ALA A 69 -2.52 -3.22 -3.57
CA ALA A 69 -1.52 -3.46 -2.55
C ALA A 69 -2.13 -4.03 -1.26
N SER A 70 -1.30 -4.71 -0.48
CA SER A 70 -1.56 -5.10 0.91
C SER A 70 -0.61 -4.36 1.85
N GLY A 71 -0.94 -4.32 3.14
CA GLY A 71 -0.08 -3.72 4.18
C GLY A 71 -0.77 -2.65 5.03
N GLY A 72 -2.08 -2.76 5.30
CA GLY A 72 -2.79 -1.83 6.20
C GLY A 72 -2.67 -0.36 5.78
N ALA A 73 -2.34 0.52 6.72
CA ALA A 73 -2.21 1.96 6.49
C ALA A 73 -1.24 2.34 5.36
N TYR A 74 -0.28 1.47 5.05
CA TYR A 74 0.74 1.69 4.02
C TYR A 74 0.22 1.51 2.58
N ILE A 75 -0.98 0.95 2.39
CA ILE A 75 -1.56 0.64 1.06
C ILE A 75 -1.68 1.90 0.21
N ILE A 76 -2.29 2.95 0.76
CA ILE A 76 -2.63 4.18 0.03
C ILE A 76 -1.37 4.84 -0.52
N SER A 77 -0.37 5.07 0.34
CA SER A 77 0.88 5.71 -0.05
C SER A 77 1.71 4.86 -1.03
N ALA A 78 1.65 3.53 -0.90
CA ALA A 78 2.38 2.63 -1.81
C ALA A 78 1.82 2.69 -3.22
N ILE A 79 0.49 2.61 -3.36
CA ILE A 79 -0.19 2.71 -4.66
C ILE A 79 0.06 4.09 -5.26
N ALA A 80 -0.11 5.17 -4.50
CA ALA A 80 0.13 6.52 -4.98
C ALA A 80 1.55 6.70 -5.55
N GLN A 81 2.58 6.23 -4.82
CA GLN A 81 3.97 6.31 -5.30
C GLN A 81 4.21 5.48 -6.56
N THR A 82 3.69 4.26 -6.65
CA THR A 82 3.85 3.42 -7.85
C THR A 82 3.13 4.02 -9.07
N VAL A 83 1.94 4.57 -8.89
CA VAL A 83 1.20 5.26 -9.96
C VAL A 83 1.97 6.50 -10.44
N ILE A 84 2.43 7.36 -9.52
CA ILE A 84 3.23 8.55 -9.86
C ILE A 84 4.49 8.15 -10.62
N ARG A 85 5.25 7.17 -10.10
CA ARG A 85 6.49 6.71 -10.73
C ARG A 85 6.26 6.18 -12.14
N SER A 86 5.24 5.35 -12.33
CA SER A 86 4.98 4.74 -13.62
C SER A 86 4.36 5.71 -14.63
N LEU A 87 3.35 6.49 -14.24
CA LEU A 87 2.58 7.30 -15.18
C LEU A 87 3.11 8.72 -15.33
N ILE A 88 3.81 9.27 -14.32
CA ILE A 88 4.34 10.65 -14.35
C ILE A 88 5.85 10.63 -14.60
N PHE A 89 6.59 9.79 -13.89
CA PHE A 89 8.06 9.69 -14.09
C PHE A 89 8.45 8.72 -15.21
N ASN A 90 7.46 8.14 -15.90
CA ASN A 90 7.63 7.23 -17.03
C ASN A 90 8.56 6.04 -16.72
N GLN A 91 8.58 5.60 -15.46
CA GLN A 91 9.33 4.41 -15.05
C GLN A 91 8.61 3.15 -15.51
N THR A 92 9.39 2.11 -15.83
CA THR A 92 8.85 0.77 -16.05
C THR A 92 8.11 0.29 -14.80
N ILE A 93 7.17 -0.65 -14.98
CA ILE A 93 6.41 -1.16 -13.82
C ILE A 93 7.31 -1.87 -12.79
N LYS A 94 8.41 -2.45 -13.25
CA LYS A 94 9.43 -3.05 -12.39
C LYS A 94 10.12 -1.98 -11.54
N GLU A 95 10.65 -0.94 -12.16
CA GLU A 95 11.28 0.18 -11.45
C GLU A 95 10.31 0.84 -10.46
N ALA A 96 9.06 1.07 -10.87
CA ALA A 96 8.06 1.76 -10.04
C ALA A 96 7.63 0.95 -8.80
N VAL A 97 7.50 -0.37 -8.92
CA VAL A 97 7.14 -1.25 -7.80
C VAL A 97 8.36 -1.51 -6.90
N ASP A 98 9.54 -1.73 -7.48
CA ASP A 98 10.75 -2.07 -6.73
C ASP A 98 11.38 -0.83 -6.07
N SER A 99 11.05 0.37 -6.55
CA SER A 99 11.51 1.63 -5.96
C SER A 99 11.28 1.70 -4.44
N PRO A 100 12.21 2.30 -3.68
CA PRO A 100 12.04 2.54 -2.26
C PRO A 100 10.89 3.52 -1.97
N ARG A 101 10.22 3.32 -0.83
CA ARG A 101 8.98 4.00 -0.46
C ARG A 101 9.12 4.86 0.78
N PHE A 102 8.38 5.96 0.78
CA PHE A 102 8.03 6.74 1.97
C PHE A 102 6.62 6.41 2.45
N HIS A 103 6.34 6.67 3.73
CA HIS A 103 4.99 6.63 4.25
C HIS A 103 4.83 7.64 5.40
N ASN A 104 3.81 8.47 5.31
CA ASN A 104 3.36 9.34 6.38
C ASN A 104 1.83 9.31 6.38
N GLN A 105 1.24 9.06 7.54
CA GLN A 105 -0.20 8.95 7.75
C GLN A 105 -0.71 10.02 8.72
N PHE A 106 -0.02 11.17 8.77
CA PHE A 106 -0.23 12.29 9.69
C PHE A 106 0.10 11.96 11.15
N LEU A 107 -0.55 10.95 11.73
CA LEU A 107 -0.27 10.47 13.09
C LEU A 107 0.15 8.99 13.09
N PRO A 108 1.24 8.62 13.78
CA PRO A 108 2.17 9.48 14.50
C PRO A 108 2.93 10.46 13.58
N PRO A 109 3.36 11.64 14.07
CA PRO A 109 3.95 12.71 13.25
C PRO A 109 5.40 12.39 12.86
N ARG A 110 5.55 11.43 11.96
CA ARG A 110 6.81 10.97 11.40
C ARG A 110 6.62 10.46 9.98
N THR A 111 7.67 10.59 9.19
CA THR A 111 7.78 10.02 7.85
C THR A 111 8.65 8.78 7.91
N LEU A 112 8.04 7.62 7.68
CA LEU A 112 8.76 6.37 7.51
C LEU A 112 9.39 6.32 6.12
N TYR A 113 10.62 5.81 6.02
CA TYR A 113 11.31 5.65 4.74
C TYR A 113 12.11 4.36 4.71
N GLU A 114 12.20 3.71 3.54
CA GLU A 114 13.02 2.51 3.37
C GLU A 114 14.52 2.84 3.33
N ALA A 115 15.35 1.96 3.90
CA ALA A 115 16.80 2.15 4.01
C ALA A 115 17.53 2.36 2.67
N SER A 116 16.94 1.92 1.55
CA SER A 116 17.49 2.10 0.21
C SER A 116 17.17 3.46 -0.44
N ILE A 117 16.46 4.36 0.25
CA ILE A 117 16.34 5.76 -0.18
C ILE A 117 17.74 6.43 -0.12
N PRO A 118 18.14 7.17 -1.16
CA PRO A 118 19.38 7.96 -1.14
C PRO A 118 19.45 8.91 0.07
N GLN A 119 20.55 8.86 0.82
CA GLN A 119 20.70 9.62 2.05
C GLN A 119 20.59 11.13 1.83
N GLU A 120 21.02 11.64 0.68
CA GLU A 120 20.88 13.05 0.29
C GLU A 120 19.42 13.52 0.35
N ILE A 121 18.47 12.69 -0.14
CA ILE A 121 17.04 13.00 -0.09
C ILE A 121 16.54 13.03 1.36
N VAL A 122 16.98 12.08 2.18
CA VAL A 122 16.58 12.00 3.59
C VAL A 122 17.08 13.21 4.36
N THR A 123 18.36 13.56 4.19
CA THR A 123 18.98 14.71 4.86
C THR A 123 18.33 16.02 4.41
N ASN A 124 18.05 16.19 3.11
CA ASN A 124 17.32 17.37 2.62
C ASN A 124 15.93 17.50 3.27
N LEU A 125 15.16 16.40 3.33
CA LEU A 125 13.84 16.41 3.97
C LEU A 125 13.91 16.67 5.48
N ALA A 126 14.90 16.11 6.16
CA ALA A 126 15.10 16.30 7.59
C ALA A 126 15.50 17.75 7.91
N ASP A 127 16.56 18.24 7.28
CA ASP A 127 17.23 19.48 7.69
C ASP A 127 16.59 20.72 7.06
N GLU A 128 16.18 20.66 5.79
CA GLU A 128 15.60 21.82 5.10
C GLU A 128 14.08 21.88 5.25
N ARG A 129 13.42 20.73 5.43
CA ARG A 129 11.95 20.64 5.47
C ARG A 129 11.41 20.20 6.83
N ASN A 130 12.26 20.10 7.85
CA ASN A 130 11.92 19.74 9.23
C ASN A 130 11.05 18.48 9.32
N GLN A 131 11.29 17.50 8.45
CA GLN A 131 10.56 16.23 8.48
C GLN A 131 11.15 15.31 9.54
N ASN A 132 10.31 14.73 10.39
CA ASN A 132 10.72 13.71 11.35
C ASN A 132 10.88 12.37 10.64
N MET A 133 12.09 12.10 10.13
CA MET A 133 12.41 10.92 9.33
C MET A 133 12.70 9.71 10.21
N THR A 134 12.08 8.57 9.92
CA THR A 134 12.32 7.31 10.64
C THR A 134 12.57 6.18 9.64
N MET A 135 13.76 5.60 9.69
CA MET A 135 14.15 4.51 8.79
C MET A 135 13.41 3.21 9.13
N THR A 136 13.03 2.45 8.10
CA THR A 136 12.62 1.05 8.19
C THR A 136 13.47 0.19 7.24
N PRO A 137 13.85 -1.05 7.60
CA PRO A 137 14.61 -1.93 6.70
C PRO A 137 13.87 -2.22 5.39
N LYS A 138 12.54 -2.39 5.47
CA LYS A 138 11.65 -2.57 4.32
C LYS A 138 10.27 -1.98 4.62
N SER A 139 9.54 -1.60 3.58
CA SER A 139 8.14 -1.22 3.67
C SER A 139 7.30 -2.43 4.07
N ARG A 140 6.24 -2.18 4.83
CA ARG A 140 5.23 -3.19 5.18
C ARG A 140 4.17 -3.38 4.10
N SER A 141 4.22 -2.56 3.05
CA SER A 141 3.34 -2.69 1.89
C SER A 141 3.91 -3.63 0.82
N VAL A 142 3.02 -4.35 0.14
CA VAL A 142 3.32 -5.19 -1.02
C VAL A 142 2.41 -4.77 -2.15
N VAL A 143 2.98 -4.38 -3.29
CA VAL A 143 2.23 -3.94 -4.48
C VAL A 143 2.21 -5.07 -5.53
N GLN A 144 1.09 -5.20 -6.24
CA GLN A 144 0.99 -6.02 -7.44
C GLN A 144 0.42 -5.15 -8.54
N ALA A 145 1.06 -5.12 -9.70
CA ALA A 145 0.66 -4.22 -10.77
C ALA A 145 0.89 -4.79 -12.17
N LEU A 146 -0.01 -4.42 -13.08
CA LEU A 146 0.06 -4.64 -14.51
C LEU A 146 0.01 -3.28 -15.21
N LEU A 147 0.87 -3.06 -16.20
CA LEU A 147 0.94 -1.86 -17.02
C LEU A 147 0.84 -2.24 -18.49
N VAL A 148 -0.10 -1.64 -19.21
CA VAL A 148 -0.25 -1.78 -20.66
C VAL A 148 0.64 -0.74 -21.35
N ASN A 149 1.58 -1.20 -22.16
CA ASN A 149 2.45 -0.33 -22.93
C ASN A 149 1.76 0.17 -24.22
N GLN A 150 2.38 1.11 -24.93
CA GLN A 150 1.77 1.73 -26.12
C GLN A 150 1.54 0.73 -27.28
N ASP A 151 2.40 -0.27 -27.38
CA ASP A 151 2.30 -1.42 -28.29
C ASP A 151 1.21 -2.44 -27.89
N GLY A 152 0.57 -2.24 -26.74
CA GLY A 152 -0.43 -3.15 -26.18
C GLY A 152 0.17 -4.29 -25.35
N TYR A 153 1.50 -4.40 -25.26
CA TYR A 153 2.14 -5.42 -24.43
C TYR A 153 1.88 -5.14 -22.94
N ILE A 154 1.63 -6.19 -22.15
CA ILE A 154 1.32 -6.08 -20.73
C ILE A 154 2.54 -6.48 -19.91
N TYR A 155 3.08 -5.51 -19.18
CA TYR A 155 4.14 -5.75 -18.21
C TYR A 155 3.53 -5.94 -16.83
N GLY A 156 3.86 -7.03 -16.16
CA GLY A 156 3.52 -7.25 -14.75
C GLY A 156 4.74 -7.13 -13.85
N ASN A 157 4.53 -6.72 -12.60
CA ASN A 157 5.53 -6.92 -11.55
C ASN A 157 4.88 -7.34 -10.22
N SER A 158 5.52 -8.30 -9.56
CA SER A 158 5.21 -8.69 -8.19
C SER A 158 6.28 -8.12 -7.26
N ASP A 159 5.85 -7.43 -6.21
CA ASP A 159 6.77 -6.78 -5.27
C ASP A 159 7.61 -7.78 -4.48
N PHE A 160 8.95 -7.64 -4.61
CA PHE A 160 9.95 -8.49 -3.95
C PHE A 160 9.89 -8.45 -2.42
N ARG A 161 9.23 -7.43 -1.82
CA ARG A 161 9.08 -7.31 -0.36
C ARG A 161 8.24 -8.44 0.24
N ARG A 162 7.45 -9.12 -0.59
CA ARG A 162 6.73 -10.33 -0.19
C ARG A 162 7.68 -11.53 -0.18
N GLU A 163 7.86 -12.12 1.00
CA GLU A 163 8.80 -13.23 1.22
C GLU A 163 8.39 -14.52 0.51
N THR A 164 7.09 -14.73 0.28
CA THR A 164 6.62 -15.85 -0.54
C THR A 164 6.84 -15.53 -2.02
N GLY A 165 7.45 -16.46 -2.77
CA GLY A 165 7.63 -16.31 -4.22
C GLY A 165 6.32 -15.98 -4.93
N SER A 166 6.20 -14.74 -5.38
CA SER A 166 5.08 -14.24 -6.19
C SER A 166 5.68 -13.68 -7.46
N TYR A 167 5.11 -14.06 -8.61
CA TYR A 167 5.55 -13.56 -9.90
C TYR A 167 4.35 -13.39 -10.83
N PRO A 168 4.38 -12.37 -11.70
CA PRO A 168 3.41 -12.25 -12.78
C PRO A 168 3.64 -13.38 -13.79
N ALA A 169 2.56 -13.86 -14.41
CA ALA A 169 2.59 -14.82 -15.50
C ALA A 169 1.50 -14.48 -16.52
N GLY A 170 1.73 -14.78 -17.79
CA GLY A 170 0.82 -14.48 -18.90
C GLY A 170 1.28 -15.15 -20.19
N PHE A 171 0.47 -15.01 -21.25
CA PHE A 171 0.73 -15.51 -22.59
C PHE A 171 0.39 -14.43 -23.63
#